data_AF-A0A4S0IFB4-F1
#
_entry.id   AF-A0A4S0IFB4-F1
#
_cell.length_a   1.000
_cell.length_b   1.000
_cell.length_c   1.000
_cell.angle_alpha   90.00
_cell.angle_beta   90.00
_cell.angle_gamma   90.00
#
_symmetry.space_group_name_H-M   'P 1'
#
loop_
_entity.id
_entity.type
_entity.pdbx_description
1 polymer ?
#
loop_
_entity_poly.entity_id
_entity_poly.type
_entity_poly.pdbx_seq_one_letter_code
_entity_poly.pdbx_strand_id
1 'polypeptide(L)'
;GESGSGKSTLGRALVRLLEPSAGSIRFEGRDITQLPEAALRPLRRDLQMIFQDPMSSLNPRHTIFNIIAAPLRQNGLGDQLKERVAEALQRVGLPQSFASRYR
;
A
#
# COMPACT_ATOMS: atom_id res chain seq x y z
N GLY A 1 5.29 -5.43 -21.48
CA GLY A 1 4.36 -4.78 -22.42
C GLY A 1 4.75 -3.33 -22.59
N GLU A 2 4.57 -2.78 -23.79
CA GLU A 2 4.95 -1.41 -24.17
C GLU A 2 4.30 -0.32 -23.30
N SER A 3 4.84 0.90 -23.35
CA SER A 3 4.17 2.06 -22.73
C SER A 3 2.75 2.20 -23.31
N GLY A 4 1.76 2.49 -22.46
CA GLY A 4 0.36 2.61 -22.90
C GLY A 4 -0.40 1.28 -23.05
N SER A 5 0.23 0.11 -22.87
CA SER A 5 -0.43 -1.19 -23.02
C SER A 5 -1.46 -1.55 -21.92
N GLY A 6 -1.90 -0.60 -21.09
CA GLY A 6 -2.92 -0.82 -20.05
C GLY A 6 -2.46 -1.49 -18.75
N LYS A 7 -1.18 -1.81 -18.56
CA LYS A 7 -0.67 -2.51 -17.35
C LYS A 7 -1.03 -1.79 -16.04
N SER A 8 -0.85 -0.47 -15.99
CA SER A 8 -1.16 0.32 -14.79
C SER A 8 -2.65 0.38 -14.51
N THR A 9 -3.47 0.43 -15.58
CA THR A 9 -4.94 0.36 -15.49
C THR A 9 -5.37 -0.99 -14.93
N LEU A 10 -4.81 -2.08 -15.45
CA LEU A 10 -5.07 -3.43 -14.97
C LEU A 10 -4.66 -3.60 -13.50
N GLY A 11 -3.45 -3.16 -13.13
CA GLY A 11 -2.96 -3.23 -11.75
C GLY A 11 -3.88 -2.49 -10.78
N ARG A 12 -4.30 -1.26 -11.11
CA ARG A 12 -5.26 -0.49 -10.31
C ARG A 12 -6.64 -1.14 -10.23
N ALA A 13 -7.10 -1.77 -11.30
CA ALA A 13 -8.36 -2.50 -11.31
C ALA A 13 -8.30 -3.72 -10.36
N LEU A 14 -7.22 -4.51 -10.42
CA LEU A 14 -7.03 -5.70 -9.56
C LEU A 14 -7.11 -5.38 -8.07
N VAL A 15 -6.58 -4.23 -7.63
CA VAL A 15 -6.65 -3.78 -6.22
C VAL A 15 -7.89 -2.92 -5.90
N ARG A 16 -8.88 -2.87 -6.81
CA ARG A 16 -10.11 -2.06 -6.70
C ARG A 16 -9.85 -0.57 -6.39
N LEU A 17 -8.77 -0.01 -6.95
CA LEU A 17 -8.57 1.44 -7.05
C LEU A 17 -9.23 2.03 -8.30
N LEU A 18 -9.55 1.17 -9.28
CA LEU A 18 -10.35 1.49 -10.46
C LEU A 18 -11.46 0.45 -10.57
N GLU A 19 -12.69 0.89 -10.86
CA GLU A 19 -13.80 -0.03 -11.11
C GLU A 19 -13.72 -0.56 -12.55
N PRO A 20 -13.76 -1.90 -12.75
CA PRO A 20 -13.77 -2.45 -14.10
C PRO A 20 -15.13 -2.20 -14.76
N SER A 21 -15.14 -1.79 -16.02
CA SER A 21 -16.38 -1.60 -16.78
C SER A 21 -17.11 -2.92 -17.07
N ALA A 22 -16.40 -4.04 -17.11
CA ALA A 22 -16.93 -5.38 -17.33
C ALA A 22 -15.96 -6.45 -16.78
N GLY A 23 -16.47 -7.67 -16.62
CA GLY A 23 -15.72 -8.81 -16.09
C GLY A 23 -15.82 -8.96 -14.57
N SER A 24 -15.02 -9.85 -14.01
CA SER A 24 -15.01 -10.14 -12.57
C SER A 24 -13.60 -10.23 -12.02
N ILE A 25 -13.41 -9.75 -10.80
CA ILE A 25 -12.17 -9.83 -10.05
C ILE A 25 -12.41 -10.74 -8.85
N ARG A 26 -11.64 -11.83 -8.76
CA ARG A 26 -11.70 -12.77 -7.64
C ARG A 26 -10.39 -12.73 -6.86
N PHE A 27 -10.48 -12.55 -5.56
CA PHE A 27 -9.37 -12.61 -4.62
C PHE A 27 -9.64 -13.73 -3.61
N GLU A 28 -8.73 -14.70 -3.52
CA GLU A 28 -8.88 -15.89 -2.65
C GLU A 28 -10.25 -16.59 -2.82
N GLY A 29 -10.71 -16.74 -4.07
CA GLY A 29 -12.00 -17.37 -4.38
C GLY A 29 -13.23 -16.49 -4.14
N ARG A 30 -13.10 -15.34 -3.47
CA ARG A 30 -14.17 -14.37 -3.25
C ARG A 30 -14.25 -13.39 -4.42
N ASP A 31 -15.46 -13.18 -4.94
CA ASP A 31 -15.71 -12.09 -5.88
C ASP A 31 -15.63 -10.74 -5.16
N ILE A 32 -14.72 -9.88 -5.62
CA ILE A 32 -14.49 -8.55 -5.07
C ILE A 32 -14.88 -7.46 -6.06
N THR A 33 -15.52 -7.77 -7.19
CA THR A 33 -15.77 -6.85 -8.31
C THR A 33 -16.63 -5.65 -7.92
N GLN A 34 -17.64 -5.88 -7.09
CA GLN A 34 -18.66 -4.88 -6.73
C GLN A 34 -18.83 -4.74 -5.22
N LEU A 35 -17.82 -5.12 -4.44
CA LEU A 35 -17.85 -4.90 -2.99
C LEU A 35 -17.89 -3.40 -2.67
N PRO A 36 -18.75 -2.98 -1.71
CA PRO A 36 -18.75 -1.62 -1.22
C PRO A 36 -17.46 -1.32 -0.45
N GLU A 37 -17.14 -0.03 -0.31
CA GLU A 37 -15.92 0.46 0.33
C GLU A 37 -15.69 -0.12 1.74
N ALA A 38 -16.75 -0.24 2.54
CA ALA A 38 -16.68 -0.83 3.88
C ALA A 38 -16.22 -2.30 3.88
N ALA A 39 -16.60 -3.07 2.84
CA ALA A 39 -16.21 -4.47 2.68
C ALA A 39 -14.83 -4.63 1.99
N LEU A 40 -14.40 -3.64 1.20
CA LEU A 40 -13.06 -3.60 0.60
C LEU A 40 -11.98 -3.21 1.61
N ARG A 41 -12.29 -2.30 2.54
CA ARG A 41 -11.34 -1.77 3.53
C ARG A 41 -10.53 -2.84 4.27
N PRO A 42 -11.13 -3.93 4.81
CA PRO A 42 -10.34 -5.01 5.42
C PRO A 42 -9.46 -5.75 4.41
N LEU A 43 -9.94 -6.00 3.18
CA LEU A 43 -9.17 -6.69 2.14
C LEU A 43 -7.95 -5.89 1.66
N ARG A 44 -7.98 -4.57 1.78
CA ARG A 44 -6.82 -3.73 1.47
C ARG A 44 -5.61 -4.02 2.35
N ARG A 45 -5.76 -4.69 3.49
CA ARG A 45 -4.63 -5.17 4.29
C ARG A 45 -3.81 -6.20 3.55
N ASP A 46 -4.49 -7.06 2.79
CA ASP A 46 -3.89 -8.19 2.07
C ASP A 46 -3.55 -7.81 0.62
N LEU A 47 -4.09 -6.70 0.13
CA LEU A 47 -3.87 -6.17 -1.23
C LEU A 47 -3.04 -4.88 -1.21
N GLN A 48 -1.71 -5.02 -1.20
CA GLN A 48 -0.78 -3.89 -1.21
C GLN A 48 -0.22 -3.63 -2.62
N MET A 49 -0.28 -2.36 -3.07
CA MET A 49 0.29 -1.94 -4.36
C MET A 49 1.56 -1.12 -4.15
N ILE A 50 2.62 -1.47 -4.88
CA ILE A 50 3.84 -0.67 -4.97
C ILE A 50 3.81 0.08 -6.31
N PHE A 51 3.86 1.41 -6.26
CA PHE A 51 3.83 2.25 -7.47
C PHE A 51 5.22 2.35 -8.10
N GLN A 52 5.26 2.48 -9.43
CA GLN A 52 6.51 2.53 -10.21
C GLN A 52 7.36 3.77 -9.89
N ASP A 53 6.72 4.90 -9.60
CA ASP A 53 7.40 6.11 -9.15
C ASP A 53 7.32 6.21 -7.63
N PRO A 54 8.39 5.81 -6.90
CA PRO A 54 8.41 5.87 -5.45
C PRO A 54 8.34 7.31 -4.94
N MET A 55 8.87 8.29 -5.68
CA MET A 55 8.85 9.70 -5.28
C MET A 55 7.43 10.28 -5.35
N SER A 56 6.60 9.81 -6.29
CA SER A 56 5.18 10.16 -6.30
C SER A 56 4.39 9.61 -5.11
N SER A 57 4.89 8.54 -4.49
CA SER A 57 4.22 7.84 -3.37
C SER A 57 4.74 8.28 -2.00
N LEU A 58 5.95 8.82 -1.92
CA LEU A 58 6.54 9.35 -0.69
C LEU A 58 6.14 10.81 -0.54
N ASN A 59 5.41 11.15 0.52
CA ASN A 59 5.15 12.55 0.85
C ASN A 59 6.34 13.09 1.66
N PRO A 60 7.19 13.97 1.08
CA PRO A 60 8.39 14.47 1.76
C PRO A 60 8.08 15.36 2.97
N ARG A 61 6.80 15.73 3.18
CA ARG A 61 6.30 16.43 4.38
C ARG A 61 6.07 15.52 5.59
N HIS A 62 6.51 14.26 5.50
CA HIS A 62 6.47 13.33 6.61
C HIS A 62 7.81 12.63 6.73
N THR A 63 8.22 12.39 7.97
CA THR A 63 9.37 11.55 8.24
C THR A 63 9.15 10.13 7.70
N ILE A 64 10.23 9.43 7.38
CA ILE A 64 10.17 7.99 7.03
C ILE A 64 9.43 7.20 8.12
N PHE A 65 9.67 7.53 9.40
CA PHE A 65 8.93 6.96 10.52
C PHE A 65 7.42 7.12 10.36
N ASN A 66 6.95 8.34 10.07
CA ASN A 66 5.52 8.62 9.94
C ASN A 66 4.91 7.92 8.73
N ILE A 67 5.65 7.83 7.63
CA ILE A 67 5.22 7.11 6.41
C ILE A 67 5.01 5.62 6.72
N ILE A 68 5.95 4.97 7.42
CA ILE A 68 5.84 3.54 7.78
C ILE A 68 4.83 3.32 8.91
N ALA A 69 4.76 4.23 9.88
CA ALA A 69 3.86 4.10 11.04
C ALA A 69 2.39 4.37 10.71
N ALA A 70 2.10 5.18 9.69
CA ALA A 70 0.72 5.49 9.27
C ALA A 70 -0.12 4.24 8.96
N PRO A 71 0.29 3.32 8.06
CA PRO A 71 -0.47 2.11 7.79
C PRO A 71 -0.54 1.17 9.00
N LEU A 72 0.48 1.14 9.87
CA LEU A 72 0.43 0.35 11.10
C LEU A 72 -0.69 0.83 12.03
N ARG A 73 -0.79 2.15 12.25
CA ARG A 73 -1.88 2.75 13.06
C ARG A 73 -3.25 2.50 12.45
N GLN A 74 -3.39 2.71 11.14
CA GLN A 74 -4.67 2.54 10.44
C GLN A 74 -5.21 1.10 10.52
N ASN A 75 -4.32 0.12 10.73
CA ASN A 75 -4.65 -1.29 10.83
C ASN A 75 -4.70 -1.81 12.27
N GLY A 76 -4.71 -0.92 13.27
CA GLY A 76 -4.77 -1.29 14.68
C GLY A 76 -3.47 -1.90 15.21
N LEU A 77 -2.35 -1.73 14.50
CA LEU A 77 -1.01 -2.20 14.89
C LEU A 77 -0.18 -1.04 15.46
N GLY A 78 -0.82 -0.19 16.26
CA GLY A 78 -0.22 1.02 16.84
C GLY A 78 0.70 0.78 18.04
N ASP A 79 0.76 -0.46 18.53
CA ASP A 79 1.65 -0.85 19.62
C ASP A 79 3.05 -1.14 19.08
N GLN A 80 4.06 -0.79 19.87
CA GLN A 80 5.47 -1.04 19.53
C GLN A 80 5.88 -0.46 18.16
N LEU A 81 5.35 0.72 17.81
CA LEU A 81 5.60 1.35 16.50
C LEU A 81 7.09 1.59 16.25
N LYS A 82 7.86 1.94 17.28
CA LYS A 82 9.30 2.18 17.15
C LYS A 82 10.02 0.91 16.73
N GLU A 83 9.72 -0.20 17.40
CA GLU A 83 10.29 -1.52 17.14
C GLU A 83 9.88 -2.01 15.75
N ARG A 84 8.59 -1.91 15.39
CA ARG A 84 8.07 -2.34 14.08
C ARG A 84 8.67 -1.53 12.92
N VAL A 85 8.81 -0.21 13.08
CA VAL A 85 9.44 0.64 12.06
C VAL A 85 10.94 0.32 11.95
N ALA A 86 11.63 0.12 13.07
CA ALA A 86 13.03 -0.26 13.08
C ALA A 86 13.26 -1.61 12.37
N GLU A 87 12.40 -2.58 12.63
CA GLU A 87 12.42 -3.89 11.97
C GLU A 87 12.18 -3.75 10.46
N ALA A 88 11.19 -2.95 10.04
CA ALA A 88 10.91 -2.71 8.62
C ALA A 88 12.13 -2.11 7.90
N LEU A 89 12.80 -1.12 8.51
CA LEU A 89 14.02 -0.53 7.97
C LEU A 89 15.17 -1.56 7.87
N GLN A 90 15.35 -2.38 8.92
CA GLN A 90 16.37 -3.43 8.92
C GLN A 90 16.14 -4.46 7.81
N ARG A 91 14.90 -4.89 7.58
CA ARG A 91 14.54 -5.85 6.53
C ARG A 91 14.89 -5.36 5.12
N VAL A 92 14.93 -4.05 4.91
CA VAL A 92 15.33 -3.44 3.62
C VAL A 92 16.78 -2.91 3.62
N GLY A 93 17.57 -3.24 4.64
CA GLY A 93 18.99 -2.87 4.75
C GLY A 93 19.24 -1.39 5.08
N LEU A 94 18.25 -0.68 5.64
CA LEU A 94 18.38 0.72 6.02
C LEU A 94 18.68 0.89 7.52
N PRO A 95 19.62 1.77 7.91
CA PRO A 95 19.87 2.10 9.31
C PRO A 95 18.63 2.72 9.99
N GLN A 96 18.42 2.43 11.28
CA GLN A 96 17.30 2.99 12.05
C GLN A 96 17.30 4.54 12.08
N SER A 97 18.46 5.17 11.95
CA SER A 97 18.59 6.63 11.86
C SER A 97 17.89 7.25 10.65
N PHE A 98 17.53 6.46 9.63
CA PHE A 98 16.74 6.94 8.50
C PHE A 98 15.31 7.31 8.90
N ALA A 99 14.78 6.74 9.98
CA ALA A 99 13.42 6.98 10.44
C ALA A 99 13.10 8.49 10.62
N SER A 100 14.08 9.31 11.00
CA SER A 100 13.92 10.76 11.21
C SER A 100 14.18 11.64 9.99
N ARG A 101 14.48 11.07 8.81
CA ARG A 101 14.71 11.84 7.58
C ARG A 101 13.38 12.35 7.00
N TYR A 102 13.45 13.49 6.30
CA TYR A 102 12.33 14.27 5.77
C TYR A 102 11.45 14.90 6.88
N ARG A 103 10.77 16.00 6.58
CA ARG A 103 10.00 16.79 7.56
C ARG A 103 8.80 17.45 6.91
#